data_AF-A0A9X5CNA5-F1
#
_entry.id   AF-A0A9X5CNA5-F1
#
_cell.length_a   1.000
_cell.length_b   1.000
_cell.length_c   1.000
_cell.angle_alpha   90.00
_cell.angle_beta   90.00
_cell.angle_gamma   90.00
#
_symmetry.space_group_name_H-M   'P 1'
#
loop_
_entity.id
_entity.type
_entity.pdbx_description
1 polymer ?
#
loop_
_entity_poly.entity_id
_entity_poly.type
_entity_poly.pdbx_seq_one_letter_code
_entity_poly.pdbx_strand_id
1 'polypeptide(L)'
;MNVFRRLFSRDDPHSLAAPYALDALDPAERVRFEKHLRSCDRCAAEVRDLAEDAVRLAWSTAAPAPPALRDRVLAAVRTTAQEPA
;
A
#
# COMPACT_ATOMS: atom_id res chain seq x y z
N MET A 1 -14.26 -19.77 22.06
CA MET A 1 -13.22 -19.38 21.09
C MET A 1 -13.79 -18.31 20.18
N ASN A 2 -13.29 -17.08 20.26
CA ASN A 2 -13.94 -15.92 19.67
C ASN A 2 -13.50 -15.70 18.22
N VAL A 3 -14.42 -15.82 17.26
CA VAL A 3 -14.19 -15.63 15.81
C VAL A 3 -13.62 -14.24 15.52
N PHE A 4 -14.06 -13.23 16.26
CA PHE A 4 -13.55 -11.86 16.15
C PHE A 4 -12.05 -11.77 16.42
N ARG A 5 -11.50 -12.54 17.36
CA ARG A 5 -10.05 -12.52 17.65
C ARG A 5 -9.22 -13.14 16.51
N ARG A 6 -9.77 -14.08 15.74
CA ARG A 6 -9.10 -14.65 14.55
C ARG A 6 -9.14 -13.69 13.36
N LEU A 7 -10.26 -13.01 13.15
CA LEU A 7 -10.42 -12.02 12.07
C LEU A 7 -9.47 -10.81 12.21
N PHE A 8 -9.07 -10.47 13.44
CA PHE A 8 -8.14 -9.37 13.73
C PHE A 8 -6.71 -9.84 14.08
N SER A 9 -6.41 -11.13 13.91
CA SER A 9 -5.06 -11.65 14.13
C SER A 9 -4.26 -11.54 12.84
N ARG A 10 -3.08 -10.90 12.91
CA ARG A 10 -2.10 -10.80 11.79
C ARG A 10 -1.56 -12.16 11.32
N ASP A 11 -1.99 -13.26 11.94
CA ASP A 11 -1.75 -14.63 11.47
C ASP A 11 -2.77 -15.07 10.38
N ASP A 12 -3.93 -14.41 10.27
CA ASP A 12 -4.88 -14.63 9.17
C ASP A 12 -4.47 -13.78 7.95
N PRO A 13 -4.08 -14.38 6.81
CA PRO A 13 -3.70 -13.65 5.62
C PRO A 13 -4.76 -12.66 5.13
N HIS A 14 -6.06 -12.96 5.29
CA HIS A 14 -7.12 -12.06 4.82
C HIS A 14 -7.14 -10.73 5.60
N SER A 15 -6.76 -10.76 6.88
CA SER A 15 -6.70 -9.56 7.72
C SER A 15 -5.63 -8.55 7.24
N LEU A 16 -4.69 -8.99 6.40
CA LEU A 16 -3.60 -8.17 5.90
C LEU A 16 -3.96 -7.36 4.63
N ALA A 17 -5.16 -7.54 4.05
CA ALA A 17 -5.57 -6.83 2.84
C ALA A 17 -5.62 -5.29 3.01
N ALA A 18 -6.23 -4.82 4.09
CA ALA A 18 -6.30 -3.38 4.39
C ALA A 18 -4.92 -2.76 4.70
N PRO A 19 -4.11 -3.29 5.63
CA PRO A 19 -2.78 -2.73 5.85
C PRO A 19 -1.85 -2.90 4.64
N TYR A 20 -2.05 -3.92 3.78
CA TYR A 20 -1.32 -3.99 2.50
C TYR A 20 -1.69 -2.83 1.57
N ALA A 21 -2.99 -2.57 1.38
CA ALA A 21 -3.46 -1.48 0.51
C ALA A 21 -2.99 -0.10 0.98
N LEU A 22 -2.70 0.05 2.28
CA LEU A 22 -2.21 1.29 2.90
C LEU A 22 -0.68 1.31 3.11
N ASP A 23 0.06 0.36 2.54
CA ASP A 23 1.52 0.21 2.69
C ASP A 23 1.99 0.18 4.16
N ALA A 24 1.22 -0.50 5.01
CA ALA A 24 1.39 -0.55 6.47
C ALA A 24 1.78 -1.93 7.00
N LEU A 25 2.27 -2.82 6.14
CA LEU A 25 2.81 -4.12 6.52
C LEU A 25 4.30 -4.05 6.81
N ASP A 26 4.76 -4.84 7.79
CA ASP A 26 6.20 -5.10 7.90
C ASP A 26 6.70 -5.96 6.72
N PRO A 27 8.02 -6.01 6.45
CA PRO A 27 8.54 -6.74 5.30
C PRO A 27 8.17 -8.24 5.29
N ALA A 28 8.11 -8.88 6.45
CA ALA A 28 7.79 -10.31 6.55
C ALA A 28 6.29 -10.57 6.33
N GLU A 29 5.42 -9.70 6.86
CA GLU A 29 3.99 -9.71 6.56
C GLU A 29 3.72 -9.48 5.08
N ARG A 30 4.41 -8.51 4.45
CA ARG A 30 4.26 -8.20 3.03
C ARG A 30 4.57 -9.40 2.15
N VAL A 31 5.72 -10.05 2.35
CA VAL A 31 6.10 -11.25 1.59
C VAL A 31 5.07 -12.38 1.76
N ARG A 32 4.59 -12.59 2.99
CA ARG A 32 3.56 -13.61 3.28
C ARG A 32 2.23 -13.28 2.58
N PHE A 33 1.77 -12.04 2.66
CA PHE A 33 0.52 -11.63 2.05
C PHE A 33 0.59 -11.63 0.52
N GLU A 34 1.70 -11.19 -0.08
CA GLU A 34 1.91 -11.25 -1.53
C GLU A 34 1.91 -12.70 -2.05
N LYS A 35 2.39 -13.67 -1.25
CA LYS A 35 2.26 -15.09 -1.59
C LYS A 35 0.79 -15.55 -1.64
N HIS A 36 -0.02 -15.12 -0.70
CA HIS A 36 -1.46 -15.40 -0.66
C HIS A 36 -2.22 -14.70 -1.80
N LEU A 37 -1.85 -13.44 -2.08
CA LEU A 37 -2.50 -12.60 -3.08
C LEU A 37 -2.46 -13.23 -4.49
N ARG A 38 -1.40 -14.00 -4.80
CA ARG A 38 -1.26 -14.71 -6.09
C ARG A 38 -2.35 -15.72 -6.39
N SER A 39 -3.11 -16.18 -5.39
CA SER A 39 -4.11 -17.24 -5.55
C SER A 39 -5.47 -16.92 -4.92
N CYS A 40 -5.70 -15.68 -4.48
CA CYS A 40 -6.91 -15.30 -3.78
C CYS A 40 -7.60 -14.09 -4.44
N ASP A 41 -8.54 -14.37 -5.35
CA ASP A 41 -9.29 -13.35 -6.08
C ASP A 41 -10.06 -12.39 -5.16
N ARG A 42 -10.55 -12.89 -4.02
CA ARG A 42 -11.20 -12.07 -3.00
C ARG A 42 -10.27 -10.99 -2.45
N CYS A 43 -9.05 -11.37 -2.05
CA CYS A 43 -8.08 -10.40 -1.53
C CYS A 43 -7.57 -9.47 -2.63
N ALA A 44 -7.44 -9.95 -3.87
CA ALA A 44 -7.10 -9.09 -4.99
C ALA A 44 -8.19 -8.04 -5.26
N ALA A 45 -9.46 -8.41 -5.15
CA ALA A 45 -10.57 -7.47 -5.25
C ALA A 45 -10.58 -6.47 -4.09
N GLU A 46 -10.47 -6.95 -2.85
CA GLU A 46 -10.48 -6.12 -1.65
C GLU A 46 -9.32 -5.11 -1.62
N VAL A 47 -8.10 -5.52 -2.00
CA VAL A 47 -6.95 -4.59 -2.11
C VAL A 47 -7.20 -3.51 -3.15
N ARG A 48 -7.81 -3.83 -4.29
CA ARG A 48 -8.14 -2.85 -5.32
C ARG A 48 -9.15 -1.82 -4.82
N ASP A 49 -10.24 -2.29 -4.22
CA ASP A 49 -11.30 -1.43 -3.71
C ASP A 49 -10.76 -0.50 -2.60
N LEU A 50 -9.96 -1.05 -1.69
CA LEU A 50 -9.32 -0.27 -0.62
C LEU A 50 -8.29 0.73 -1.14
N ALA A 51 -7.53 0.39 -2.19
CA ALA A 51 -6.59 1.31 -2.81
C ALA A 51 -7.32 2.50 -3.48
N GLU A 52 -8.48 2.26 -4.10
CA GLU A 52 -9.31 3.34 -4.66
C GLU A 52 -9.84 4.27 -3.55
N ASP A 53 -10.32 3.72 -2.44
CA ASP A 53 -10.78 4.51 -1.30
C ASP A 53 -9.63 5.29 -0.63
N ALA A 54 -8.44 4.70 -0.53
CA ALA A 54 -7.25 5.39 -0.05
C ALA A 54 -6.90 6.62 -0.90
N VAL A 55 -7.04 6.53 -2.23
CA VAL A 55 -6.88 7.67 -3.14
C VAL A 55 -7.91 8.76 -2.85
N ARG A 56 -9.19 8.40 -2.66
CA ARG A 56 -10.24 9.38 -2.33
C ARG A 56 -9.95 10.11 -1.02
N LEU A 57 -9.49 9.37 -0.01
CA LEU A 57 -9.05 9.95 1.27
C LEU A 57 -7.87 10.91 1.08
N ALA A 58 -6.86 10.53 0.31
CA ALA A 58 -5.71 11.38 0.02
C ALA A 58 -6.10 12.70 -0.66
N TRP A 59 -7.06 12.67 -1.59
CA TRP A 59 -7.56 13.89 -2.23
C TRP A 59 -8.31 14.82 -1.26
N SER A 60 -9.02 14.26 -0.28
CA SER A 60 -9.74 15.06 0.72
C SER A 60 -8.83 15.89 1.63
N THR A 61 -7.54 15.54 1.70
CA THR A 61 -6.54 16.18 2.56
C THR A 61 -5.41 16.85 1.77
N ALA A 62 -5.49 16.89 0.45
CA ALA A 62 -4.45 17.41 -0.42
C ALA A 62 -4.22 18.92 -0.19
N ALA A 63 -2.95 19.32 -0.15
CA ALA A 63 -2.53 20.70 -0.03
C ALA A 63 -1.70 21.13 -1.26
N PRO A 64 -1.70 22.43 -1.64
CA PRO A 64 -0.86 22.93 -2.70
C PRO A 64 0.63 22.64 -2.44
N ALA A 65 1.32 22.13 -3.47
CA ALA A 65 2.76 21.91 -3.40
C ALA A 65 3.52 23.26 -3.38
N PRO A 66 4.68 23.35 -2.70
CA PRO A 66 5.55 24.51 -2.80
C PRO A 66 5.95 24.80 -4.26
N PRO A 67 5.93 26.07 -4.73
CA PRO A 67 6.11 26.39 -6.16
C PRO A 67 7.39 25.82 -6.80
N ALA A 68 8.49 25.79 -6.04
CA ALA A 68 9.79 25.30 -6.53
C ALA A 68 9.98 23.77 -6.41
N LEU A 69 8.99 23.04 -5.85
CA LEU A 69 9.15 21.61 -5.58
C LEU A 69 9.38 20.81 -6.88
N ARG A 70 8.61 21.13 -7.93
CA ARG A 70 8.71 20.45 -9.22
C ARG A 70 10.11 20.60 -9.82
N ASP A 71 10.62 21.83 -9.90
CA ASP A 71 11.91 22.10 -10.51
C ASP A 71 13.06 21.48 -9.73
N ARG A 72 12.98 21.50 -8.39
CA ARG A 72 13.92 20.81 -7.50
C ARG A 72 13.94 19.30 -7.73
N VAL A 73 12.77 18.66 -7.79
CA VAL A 73 12.65 17.21 -8.01
C VAL A 73 13.24 16.85 -9.37
N LEU A 74 12.89 17.57 -10.42
CA LEU A 74 13.42 17.31 -11.77
C LEU A 74 14.93 17.56 -11.87
N ALA A 75 15.47 18.53 -11.13
CA ALA A 75 16.92 18.73 -11.03
C ALA A 75 17.62 17.55 -10.35
N ALA A 76 17.06 17.04 -9.25
CA ALA A 76 17.60 15.88 -8.55
C ALA A 76 17.60 14.63 -9.43
N VAL A 77 16.47 14.35 -10.12
CA VAL A 77 16.34 13.19 -11.01
C VAL A 77 17.45 13.13 -12.08
N ARG A 78 17.86 14.27 -12.64
CA ARG A 78 18.93 14.34 -13.65
C ARG A 78 20.30 13.89 -13.13
N THR A 79 20.53 13.96 -11.83
CA THR A 79 21.82 13.65 -11.20
C THR A 79 21.77 12.39 -10.34
N THR A 80 20.59 11.86 -10.04
CA THR A 80 20.43 10.59 -9.32
C THR A 80 20.81 9.43 -10.24
N ALA A 81 21.78 8.62 -9.83
CA ALA A 81 22.14 7.39 -10.54
C ALA A 81 20.91 6.47 -10.65
N GLN A 82 20.65 5.98 -11.86
CA GLN A 82 19.53 5.07 -12.12
C GLN A 82 19.98 3.63 -11.86
N GLU A 83 19.09 2.81 -11.30
CA GLU A 83 19.34 1.38 -11.23
C GLU A 83 19.37 0.79 -12.65
N PRO A 84 20.18 -0.24 -12.89
CA PRO A 84 20.19 -0.93 -14.17
C PRO A 84 18.81 -1.52 -14.50
N ALA A 85 18.49 -1.58 -15.79
CA ALA A 85 17.24 -2.14 -16.31
C ALA A 85 17.17 -3.67 -16.13
#